data_AF-V4AIK7-F1
#
_entry.id   AF-V4AIK7-F1
#
_cell.length_a   1.000
_cell.length_b   1.000
_cell.length_c   1.000
_cell.angle_alpha   90.00
_cell.angle_beta   90.00
_cell.angle_gamma   90.00
#
_symmetry.space_group_name_H-M   'P 1'
#
loop_
_entity.id
_entity.type
_entity.pdbx_description
1 polymer ?
#
loop_
_entity_poly.entity_id
_entity_poly.type
_entity_poly.pdbx_seq_one_letter_code
_entity_poly.pdbx_strand_id
1 'polypeptide(L)'
;YDENGFDRHGYDSSGYDKDGYDMTGISINGQFDTRNIYDNTGYNRQGYGRDGYDSSGFDRDGFYVDSYNLDGYNYQGYDRSGFDRYGFDEDGLSSTGYYQNGSTNMNIVTSHVDVYDSFGFNKYGYNKQGFDRDGYDAYGFDINGLDKMKCNYY
;
A
#
# COMPACT_ATOMS: atom_id res chain seq x y z
N TYR A 1 12.16 -8.61 -7.65
CA TYR A 1 13.21 -8.64 -8.67
C TYR A 1 12.56 -8.76 -10.04
N ASP A 2 12.99 -7.95 -10.99
CA ASP A 2 12.56 -7.99 -12.38
C ASP A 2 13.20 -9.18 -13.13
N GLU A 3 12.94 -9.29 -14.44
CA GLU A 3 13.53 -10.32 -15.31
C GLU A 3 15.06 -10.24 -15.40
N ASN A 4 15.64 -9.09 -15.06
CA ASN A 4 17.08 -8.85 -15.05
C ASN A 4 17.71 -9.07 -13.68
N GLY A 5 16.91 -9.44 -12.67
CA GLY A 5 17.39 -9.72 -11.32
C GLY A 5 17.59 -8.50 -10.44
N PHE A 6 16.97 -7.35 -10.75
CA PHE A 6 17.01 -6.13 -9.93
C PHE A 6 15.70 -5.90 -9.18
N ASP A 7 15.77 -5.48 -7.93
CA ASP A 7 14.63 -5.09 -7.13
C ASP A 7 13.98 -3.79 -7.67
N ARG A 8 12.92 -3.34 -7.00
CA ARG A 8 12.19 -2.13 -7.39
C ARG A 8 13.02 -0.84 -7.28
N HIS A 9 14.08 -0.86 -6.50
CA HIS A 9 15.01 0.26 -6.35
C HIS A 9 16.20 0.15 -7.32
N GLY A 10 16.27 -0.91 -8.13
CA GLY A 10 17.27 -1.14 -9.16
C GLY A 10 18.52 -1.84 -8.66
N TYR A 11 18.45 -2.57 -7.54
CA TYR A 11 19.56 -3.30 -6.93
C TYR A 11 19.39 -4.82 -7.08
N ASP A 12 20.46 -5.52 -7.41
CA ASP A 12 20.46 -6.97 -7.47
C ASP A 12 20.41 -7.62 -6.08
N SER A 13 20.34 -8.95 -6.03
CA SER A 13 20.32 -9.70 -4.77
C SER A 13 21.60 -9.57 -3.93
N SER A 14 22.67 -9.04 -4.52
CA SER A 14 23.93 -8.71 -3.84
C SER A 14 23.99 -7.25 -3.39
N GLY A 15 22.94 -6.45 -3.65
CA GLY A 15 22.84 -5.05 -3.26
C GLY A 15 23.53 -4.08 -4.21
N TYR A 16 23.76 -4.45 -5.47
CA TYR A 16 24.43 -3.60 -6.47
C TYR A 16 23.49 -3.19 -7.61
N ASP A 17 23.61 -1.94 -8.04
CA ASP A 17 22.92 -1.44 -9.23
C ASP A 17 23.46 -2.09 -10.51
N LYS A 18 22.79 -1.84 -11.65
CA LYS A 18 23.19 -2.37 -12.97
C LYS A 18 24.62 -2.03 -13.40
N ASP A 19 25.24 -1.03 -12.78
CA ASP A 19 26.62 -0.60 -13.06
C ASP A 19 27.59 -1.05 -11.95
N GLY A 20 27.12 -1.86 -10.99
CA GLY A 20 27.93 -2.51 -9.97
C GLY A 20 28.20 -1.66 -8.72
N TYR A 21 27.35 -0.66 -8.41
CA TYR A 21 27.48 0.19 -7.21
C TYR A 21 26.39 -0.08 -6.19
N ASP A 22 26.76 -0.09 -4.91
CA ASP A 22 25.81 -0.24 -3.80
C ASP A 22 25.03 1.06 -3.51
N MET A 23 24.12 0.99 -2.53
CA MET A 23 23.31 2.13 -2.08
C MET A 23 24.15 3.29 -1.49
N THR A 24 25.40 3.05 -1.11
CA THR A 24 26.32 4.10 -0.64
C THR A 24 27.12 4.72 -1.78
N GLY A 25 27.01 4.17 -2.99
CA GLY A 25 27.78 4.59 -4.16
C GLY A 25 29.18 3.99 -4.19
N ILE A 26 29.39 2.83 -3.57
CA ILE A 26 30.65 2.08 -3.60
C ILE A 26 30.51 0.89 -4.54
N SER A 27 31.44 0.73 -5.47
CA SER A 27 31.44 -0.40 -6.40
C SER A 27 31.84 -1.69 -5.70
N ILE A 28 31.57 -2.83 -6.35
CA ILE A 28 32.04 -4.15 -5.88
C ILE A 28 33.57 -4.21 -5.66
N ASN A 29 34.33 -3.31 -6.28
CA ASN A 29 35.78 -3.19 -6.13
C ASN A 29 36.21 -2.09 -5.13
N GLY A 30 35.27 -1.51 -4.38
CA GLY A 30 35.54 -0.46 -3.38
C GLY A 30 35.74 0.94 -3.97
N GLN A 31 35.34 1.21 -5.21
CA GLN A 31 35.52 2.51 -5.85
C GLN A 31 34.27 3.39 -5.68
N PHE A 32 34.48 4.69 -5.42
CA PHE A 32 33.38 5.64 -5.39
C PHE A 32 32.76 5.85 -6.77
N ASP A 33 31.44 5.99 -6.77
CA ASP A 33 30.65 6.33 -7.95
C ASP A 33 30.97 7.76 -8.43
N THR A 34 31.52 7.85 -9.63
CA THR A 34 31.92 9.11 -10.29
C THR A 34 30.99 9.49 -11.45
N ARG A 35 29.85 8.81 -11.60
CA ARG A 35 28.91 9.05 -12.71
C ARG A 35 28.16 10.39 -12.60
N ASN A 36 28.28 11.11 -11.48
CA ASN A 36 27.56 12.36 -11.19
C ASN A 36 26.04 12.23 -11.37
N ILE A 37 25.50 11.05 -11.06
CA ILE A 37 24.05 10.77 -11.13
C ILE A 37 23.32 11.49 -9.99
N TYR A 38 23.96 11.56 -8.83
CA TYR A 38 23.44 12.15 -7.60
C TYR A 38 24.17 13.46 -7.31
N ASP A 39 23.42 14.46 -6.87
CA ASP A 39 23.96 15.76 -6.49
C ASP A 39 24.59 15.74 -5.08
N ASN A 40 25.02 16.91 -4.61
CA ASN A 40 25.64 17.05 -3.29
C ASN A 40 24.68 16.79 -2.13
N THR A 41 23.37 16.74 -2.39
CA THR A 41 22.35 16.36 -1.42
C THR A 41 22.01 14.87 -1.47
N GLY A 42 22.64 14.13 -2.38
CA GLY A 42 22.46 12.68 -2.52
C GLY A 42 21.30 12.28 -3.42
N TYR A 43 20.65 13.23 -4.11
CA TYR A 43 19.48 12.98 -4.95
C TYR A 43 19.82 13.07 -6.44
N ASN A 44 19.19 12.23 -7.25
CA ASN A 44 19.30 12.29 -8.70
C ASN A 44 18.43 13.42 -9.29
N ARG A 45 18.48 13.60 -10.61
CA ARG A 45 17.68 14.64 -11.31
C ARG A 45 16.17 14.51 -11.15
N GLN A 46 15.67 13.34 -10.77
CA GLN A 46 14.26 13.07 -10.50
C GLN A 46 13.91 13.29 -9.03
N GLY A 47 14.87 13.67 -8.18
CA GLY A 47 14.65 13.91 -6.75
C GLY A 47 14.73 12.66 -5.87
N TYR A 48 15.24 11.53 -6.38
CA TYR A 48 15.36 10.27 -5.63
C TYR A 48 16.80 9.98 -5.24
N GLY A 49 16.99 9.52 -4.00
CA GLY A 49 18.25 9.06 -3.46
C GLY A 49 18.68 7.73 -4.05
N ARG A 50 19.87 7.28 -3.65
CA ARG A 50 20.38 5.94 -4.01
C ARG A 50 19.54 4.83 -3.40
N ASP A 51 18.95 5.08 -2.24
CA ASP A 51 17.96 4.20 -1.61
C ASP A 51 16.62 4.16 -2.38
N GLY A 52 16.46 4.99 -3.41
CA GLY A 52 15.28 5.03 -4.24
C GLY A 52 14.14 5.87 -3.68
N TYR A 53 14.34 6.60 -2.59
CA TYR A 53 13.34 7.44 -1.94
C TYR A 53 13.62 8.93 -2.16
N ASP A 54 12.57 9.75 -2.24
CA ASP A 54 12.67 11.19 -2.30
C ASP A 54 12.93 11.81 -0.92
N SER A 55 13.02 13.15 -0.85
CA SER A 55 13.23 13.86 0.42
C SER A 55 12.07 13.73 1.41
N SER A 56 10.90 13.30 0.94
CA SER A 56 9.71 13.06 1.74
C SER A 56 9.59 11.59 2.17
N GLY A 57 10.51 10.74 1.72
CA GLY A 57 10.56 9.31 2.03
C GLY A 57 9.70 8.43 1.13
N PHE A 58 9.24 8.93 -0.02
CA PHE A 58 8.48 8.14 -1.00
C PHE A 58 9.37 7.60 -2.10
N ASP A 59 9.14 6.35 -2.50
CA ASP A 59 9.73 5.79 -3.70
C ASP A 59 9.03 6.31 -4.97
N ARG A 60 9.46 5.82 -6.13
CA ARG A 60 8.92 6.20 -7.44
C ARG A 60 7.47 5.79 -7.67
N ASP A 61 6.95 4.87 -6.86
CA ASP A 61 5.58 4.38 -6.93
C ASP A 61 4.70 5.00 -5.83
N GLY A 62 5.24 5.90 -5.01
CA GLY A 62 4.50 6.61 -3.95
C GLY A 62 4.40 5.85 -2.62
N PHE A 63 5.28 4.88 -2.37
CA PHE A 63 5.31 4.13 -1.10
C PHE A 63 6.45 4.59 -0.21
N TYR A 64 6.20 4.59 1.10
CA TYR A 64 7.23 4.78 2.11
C TYR A 64 8.18 3.59 2.19
N VAL A 65 9.28 3.78 2.92
CA VAL A 65 10.28 2.73 3.19
C VAL A 65 9.71 1.47 3.83
N ASP A 66 8.61 1.59 4.58
CA ASP A 66 7.90 0.46 5.16
C ASP A 66 6.90 -0.22 4.20
N SER A 67 6.94 0.17 2.92
CA SER A 67 6.13 -0.35 1.82
C SER A 67 4.65 0.01 1.89
N TYR A 68 4.25 1.01 2.68
CA TYR A 68 2.89 1.54 2.70
C TYR A 68 2.83 2.91 2.01
N ASN A 69 1.75 3.19 1.28
CA ASN A 69 1.52 4.50 0.70
C ASN A 69 1.04 5.50 1.77
N LEU A 70 0.75 6.74 1.35
CA LEU A 70 0.24 7.78 2.23
C LEU A 70 -1.08 7.39 2.93
N ASP A 71 -1.92 6.60 2.26
CA ASP A 71 -3.18 6.09 2.79
C ASP A 71 -3.01 4.89 3.73
N GLY A 72 -1.77 4.41 3.92
CA GLY A 72 -1.47 3.29 4.80
C GLY A 72 -1.75 1.92 4.20
N TYR A 73 -1.78 1.79 2.87
CA TYR A 73 -1.93 0.52 2.14
C TYR A 73 -0.62 0.09 1.49
N ASN A 74 -0.35 -1.21 1.52
CA ASN A 74 0.82 -1.80 0.87
C ASN A 74 0.66 -1.92 -0.65
N TYR A 75 1.70 -2.40 -1.34
CA TYR A 75 1.68 -2.60 -2.80
C TYR A 75 0.61 -3.60 -3.28
N GLN A 76 0.08 -4.44 -2.40
CA GLN A 76 -1.02 -5.37 -2.68
C GLN A 76 -2.39 -4.74 -2.39
N GLY A 77 -2.44 -3.53 -1.84
CA GLY A 77 -3.66 -2.81 -1.52
C GLY A 77 -4.23 -3.12 -0.13
N TYR A 78 -3.46 -3.72 0.79
CA TYR A 78 -3.90 -4.03 2.15
C TYR A 78 -3.27 -3.09 3.18
N ASP A 79 -4.05 -2.70 4.18
CA ASP A 79 -3.61 -1.93 5.32
C ASP A 79 -2.69 -2.76 6.23
N ARG A 80 -2.20 -2.13 7.31
CA ARG A 80 -1.35 -2.81 8.30
C ARG A 80 -2.07 -3.91 9.08
N SER A 81 -3.40 -3.92 9.06
CA SER A 81 -4.23 -4.95 9.67
C SER A 81 -4.49 -6.12 8.70
N GLY A 82 -4.02 -6.03 7.45
CA GLY A 82 -4.20 -7.03 6.42
C GLY A 82 -5.51 -6.91 5.65
N PHE A 83 -6.21 -5.77 5.72
CA PHE A 83 -7.49 -5.56 5.05
C PHE A 83 -7.36 -4.55 3.91
N ASP A 84 -8.02 -4.84 2.79
CA ASP A 84 -8.13 -3.93 1.67
C ASP A 84 -8.98 -2.70 2.03
N ARG A 85 -9.08 -1.76 1.09
CA ARG A 85 -9.91 -0.55 1.28
C ARG A 85 -11.40 -0.83 1.53
N TYR A 86 -11.87 -2.05 1.25
CA TYR A 86 -13.24 -2.48 1.49
C TYR A 86 -13.39 -3.29 2.79
N GLY A 87 -12.30 -3.47 3.55
CA GLY A 87 -12.29 -4.16 4.83
C GLY A 87 -12.18 -5.69 4.73
N PHE A 88 -11.67 -6.22 3.62
CA PHE A 88 -11.49 -7.66 3.38
C PHE A 88 -10.02 -8.04 3.29
N ASP A 89 -9.64 -9.18 3.86
CA ASP A 89 -8.30 -9.73 3.74
C ASP A 89 -8.04 -10.33 2.35
N GLU A 90 -6.85 -10.92 2.16
CA GLU A 90 -6.45 -11.56 0.91
C GLU A 90 -7.37 -12.72 0.50
N ASP A 91 -8.07 -13.34 1.46
CA ASP A 91 -9.05 -14.40 1.23
C ASP A 91 -10.47 -13.85 0.98
N GLY A 92 -10.62 -12.52 0.93
CA GLY A 92 -11.90 -11.84 0.76
C GLY A 92 -12.78 -11.91 2.01
N LEU A 93 -12.19 -12.09 3.19
CA LEU A 93 -12.87 -12.23 4.47
C LEU A 93 -12.67 -10.97 5.32
N SER A 94 -13.77 -10.43 5.85
CA SER A 94 -13.72 -9.29 6.76
C SER A 94 -13.28 -9.70 8.15
N SER A 95 -12.81 -8.73 8.94
CA SER A 95 -12.49 -8.88 10.36
C SER A 95 -13.64 -9.41 11.23
N THR A 96 -14.88 -9.40 10.70
CA THR A 96 -16.10 -9.89 11.36
C THR A 96 -16.60 -11.22 10.81
N GLY A 97 -15.85 -11.89 9.93
CA GLY A 97 -16.16 -13.24 9.44
C GLY A 97 -17.10 -13.29 8.23
N TYR A 98 -17.35 -12.18 7.55
CA TYR A 98 -18.10 -12.15 6.29
C TYR A 98 -17.18 -12.15 5.08
N TYR A 99 -17.52 -12.96 4.09
CA TYR A 99 -16.91 -12.88 2.76
C TYR A 99 -17.45 -11.69 1.98
N GLN A 100 -16.68 -11.22 0.98
CA GLN A 100 -17.06 -10.14 0.07
C GLN A 100 -18.39 -10.39 -0.67
N ASN A 101 -18.75 -11.66 -0.89
CA ASN A 101 -20.04 -12.06 -1.48
C ASN A 101 -21.22 -12.02 -0.48
N GLY A 102 -20.98 -11.61 0.77
CA GLY A 102 -21.97 -11.49 1.84
C GLY A 102 -22.29 -12.81 2.56
N SER A 103 -21.61 -13.92 2.24
CA SER A 103 -21.71 -15.17 3.00
C SER A 103 -20.87 -15.12 4.28
N THR A 104 -21.21 -15.94 5.27
CA THR A 104 -20.49 -16.00 6.55
C THR A 104 -19.55 -17.20 6.59
N ASN A 105 -18.36 -17.00 7.14
CA ASN A 105 -17.48 -18.11 7.49
C ASN A 105 -18.02 -18.84 8.73
N MET A 106 -18.59 -20.02 8.50
CA MET A 106 -19.19 -20.88 9.54
C MET A 106 -18.18 -21.42 10.57
N ASN A 107 -16.87 -21.22 10.36
CA ASN A 107 -15.82 -21.58 11.32
C ASN A 107 -15.41 -20.39 12.22
N ILE A 108 -15.81 -19.16 11.88
CA ILE A 108 -15.61 -17.93 12.68
C ILE A 108 -16.96 -17.52 13.26
N VAL A 109 -17.77 -18.50 13.70
CA VAL A 109 -19.04 -18.22 14.40
C VAL A 109 -18.70 -17.74 15.81
N THR A 110 -18.25 -16.50 15.92
CA THR A 110 -18.47 -15.73 17.13
C THR A 110 -19.97 -15.52 17.24
N SER A 111 -20.52 -15.97 18.36
CA SER A 111 -21.93 -15.96 18.77
C SER A 111 -22.58 -14.56 18.85
N HIS A 112 -22.04 -13.55 18.18
CA HIS A 112 -22.48 -12.15 18.22
C HIS A 112 -23.01 -11.74 16.85
N VAL A 113 -24.08 -12.44 16.49
CA VAL A 113 -24.94 -12.17 15.34
C VAL A 113 -25.75 -10.91 15.65
N ASP A 114 -25.09 -9.75 15.70
CA ASP A 114 -25.74 -8.45 15.49
C ASP A 114 -25.56 -8.10 14.01
N VAL A 115 -26.24 -8.90 13.19
CA VAL A 115 -26.01 -9.04 11.74
C VAL A 115 -26.85 -8.03 11.00
N TYR A 116 -26.35 -6.80 10.99
CA TYR A 116 -26.97 -5.69 10.29
C TYR A 116 -28.39 -5.37 10.79
N ASP A 117 -28.71 -4.09 10.90
CA ASP A 117 -30.07 -3.67 11.19
C ASP A 117 -31.03 -4.04 10.04
N SER A 118 -32.31 -3.74 10.20
CA SER A 118 -33.32 -3.93 9.15
C SER A 118 -33.02 -3.19 7.83
N PHE A 119 -32.07 -2.26 7.84
CA PHE A 119 -31.63 -1.50 6.69
C PHE A 119 -30.35 -2.06 6.07
N GLY A 120 -29.81 -3.16 6.60
CA GLY A 120 -28.61 -3.79 6.08
C GLY A 120 -27.32 -3.09 6.50
N PHE A 121 -27.31 -2.36 7.64
CA PHE A 121 -26.12 -1.69 8.19
C PHE A 121 -25.70 -2.29 9.53
N ASN A 122 -24.41 -2.56 9.74
CA ASN A 122 -23.89 -3.09 10.99
C ASN A 122 -23.99 -2.05 12.12
N LYS A 123 -23.63 -2.42 13.35
CA LYS A 123 -23.65 -1.50 14.50
C LYS A 123 -22.79 -0.23 14.34
N TYR A 124 -21.86 -0.23 13.38
CA TYR A 124 -21.01 0.92 13.04
C TYR A 124 -21.59 1.75 11.88
N GLY A 125 -22.73 1.37 11.33
CA GLY A 125 -23.43 2.10 10.28
C GLY A 125 -23.01 1.76 8.86
N TYR A 126 -22.27 0.67 8.64
CA TYR A 126 -21.79 0.26 7.31
C TYR A 126 -22.53 -0.97 6.78
N ASN A 127 -22.81 -0.99 5.49
CA ASN A 127 -23.46 -2.09 4.80
C ASN A 127 -22.48 -3.22 4.48
N LYS A 128 -22.98 -4.29 3.86
CA LYS A 128 -22.17 -5.47 3.49
C LYS A 128 -21.00 -5.17 2.54
N GLN A 129 -21.06 -4.04 1.84
CA GLN A 129 -20.01 -3.58 0.93
C GLN A 129 -19.05 -2.59 1.60
N GLY A 130 -19.21 -2.34 2.91
CA GLY A 130 -18.35 -1.43 3.66
C GLY A 130 -18.76 0.04 3.58
N PHE A 131 -19.90 0.38 2.97
CA PHE A 131 -20.36 1.77 2.81
C PHE A 131 -21.40 2.16 3.86
N ASP A 132 -21.29 3.37 4.36
CA ASP A 132 -22.26 4.01 5.23
C ASP A 132 -23.59 4.25 4.50
N ARG A 133 -24.57 4.83 5.21
CA ARG A 133 -25.89 5.14 4.65
C ARG A 133 -25.84 6.19 3.54
N ASP A 134 -24.76 6.97 3.47
CA ASP A 134 -24.52 7.98 2.45
C ASP A 134 -23.73 7.40 1.26
N GLY A 135 -23.33 6.13 1.32
CA GLY A 135 -22.58 5.45 0.26
C GLY A 135 -21.06 5.64 0.35
N TYR A 136 -20.54 6.03 1.51
CA TYR A 136 -19.12 6.28 1.73
C TYR A 136 -18.51 5.25 2.68
N ASP A 137 -17.30 4.79 2.40
CA ASP A 137 -16.55 3.91 3.28
C ASP A 137 -16.16 4.62 4.60
N ALA A 138 -15.47 3.89 5.48
CA ALA A 138 -15.03 4.43 6.77
C ALA A 138 -14.05 5.61 6.66
N TYR A 139 -13.52 5.87 5.47
CA TYR A 139 -12.59 6.95 5.15
C TYR A 139 -13.27 8.09 4.38
N GLY A 140 -14.56 7.97 4.06
CA GLY A 140 -15.34 9.01 3.42
C GLY A 140 -15.31 8.97 1.90
N PHE A 141 -14.94 7.83 1.28
CA PHE A 141 -14.91 7.65 -0.17
C PHE A 141 -16.05 6.76 -0.69
N ASP A 142 -16.63 7.14 -1.82
CA ASP A 142 -17.67 6.37 -2.49
C ASP A 142 -17.10 5.14 -3.23
N ILE A 143 -17.97 4.35 -3.84
CA ILE A 143 -17.58 3.18 -4.62
C ILE A 143 -16.66 3.48 -5.82
N ASN A 144 -16.61 4.75 -6.26
CA ASN A 144 -15.72 5.21 -7.32
C ASN A 144 -14.39 5.76 -6.77
N GLY A 145 -14.19 5.71 -5.45
CA GLY A 145 -13.02 6.27 -4.76
C GLY A 145 -13.06 7.80 -4.65
N LEU A 146 -14.25 8.41 -4.69
CA LEU A 146 -14.44 9.85 -4.58
C LEU A 146 -14.96 10.25 -3.21
N ASP A 147 -14.37 11.28 -2.62
CA ASP A 147 -14.84 11.82 -1.35
C ASP A 147 -16.19 12.57 -1.48
N LYS A 148 -16.71 13.08 -0.36
CA LYS A 148 -17.94 13.89 -0.32
C LYS A 148 -17.86 15.18 -1.17
N MET A 149 -16.66 15.61 -1.56
CA MET A 149 -16.40 16.76 -2.45
C MET A 149 -16.18 16.35 -3.91
N LYS A 150 -16.31 15.05 -4.24
CA LYS A 150 -16.00 14.46 -5.55
C LYS A 150 -14.52 14.55 -5.93
N CYS A 151 -13.64 14.53 -4.94
CA CYS A 151 -12.21 14.48 -5.12
C CYS A 151 -11.70 13.05 -4.88
N ASN A 152 -10.78 12.59 -5.74
CA ASN A 152 -9.84 11.53 -5.38
C ASN A 152 -8.51 12.22 -5.03
N TYR A 153 -8.21 12.41 -3.75
CA TYR A 153 -6.83 12.75 -3.41
C TYR A 153 -6.02 11.47 -3.55
N TYR A 154 -5.01 11.56 -4.43
CA TYR A 154 -4.16 10.50 -4.96
C TYR A 154 -3.56 9.56 -3.90
#